data_AF-R7YWU2-F1
#
_entry.id   AF-R7YWU2-F1
#
_cell.length_a   1.000
_cell.length_b   1.000
_cell.length_c   1.000
_cell.angle_alpha   90.00
_cell.angle_beta   90.00
_cell.angle_gamma   90.00
#
_symmetry.space_group_name_H-M   'P 1'
#
loop_
_entity.id
_entity.type
_entity.pdbx_description
1 polymer ?
#
loop_
_entity_poly.entity_id
_entity_poly.type
_entity_poly.pdbx_seq_one_letter_code
_entity_poly.pdbx_strand_id
1 'polypeptide(L)'
;MARTITLLTVFGPVIVCAIPQRGNFIGMAQCSSLPSIIRMTVEQCEQICGIGWHAYEKWEVVSALATWVIPLFVLRLAGVGWTLPAQHGACLSTTASWPHTLLGNPIDVIWSHLEKLEHMHRTQQDDAALAIIRITLDDFDFDHGAQSTAKIEARETLSAILIRYKNSLGHTERIGFLEKCHDAAFLLAHNRTSSTRRAALAVIAYAVALFTSLASAMAQNSAAVHTPHTLALRELYYWLISAIALSSATGAFPTEHTAWADLKPVISAISDSQFNLAPLKPWTGGSYCYRPHKRIKGRSIPLLGLSILAVGGAWAISFTMSWITPTRGLGCRSFMELGFFAAWVINFLVSYCIARTAHEKWPKGAFVATFICDIIIAVPSVLPIRRCNGHKVIIIDTHHHFSGWFNSCKCWAAFWTVRRAAAHYVPVGLAAQEHALAPTYFTLLACALGVQVLLSGGILVHYRRELRLIYGGQLEGPATSEVPPHHGREDASRQDSDGSGSSV
;
A
#
# COMPACT_ATOMS: atom_id res chain seq x y z
N MET A 1 -12.57 34.26 -10.78
CA MET A 1 -12.20 32.84 -10.60
C MET A 1 -13.16 32.18 -9.58
N ALA A 2 -14.43 31.97 -9.97
CA ALA A 2 -15.45 31.43 -9.05
C ALA A 2 -16.54 30.63 -9.79
N ARG A 3 -16.21 30.05 -10.95
CA ARG A 3 -17.11 29.16 -11.69
C ARG A 3 -16.28 27.97 -12.18
N THR A 4 -16.89 26.80 -12.13
CA THR A 4 -16.36 25.49 -12.57
C THR A 4 -15.70 24.62 -11.48
N ILE A 5 -16.47 24.30 -10.43
CA ILE A 5 -16.39 22.99 -9.75
C ILE A 5 -17.81 22.42 -9.74
N THR A 6 -18.20 21.87 -10.89
CA THR A 6 -19.44 21.09 -11.06
C THR A 6 -19.04 19.80 -11.77
N LEU A 7 -18.28 18.95 -11.08
CA LEU A 7 -17.85 17.66 -11.65
C LEU A 7 -17.58 16.66 -10.52
N LEU A 8 -18.62 16.34 -9.75
CA LEU A 8 -18.66 15.19 -8.81
C LEU A 8 -20.08 14.98 -8.27
N THR A 9 -21.06 14.84 -9.17
CA THR A 9 -22.42 14.39 -8.83
C THR A 9 -22.95 13.41 -9.89
N VAL A 10 -22.10 12.49 -10.35
CA VAL A 10 -22.52 11.43 -11.30
C VAL A 10 -23.00 10.17 -10.58
N PHE A 11 -22.70 10.02 -9.29
CA PHE A 11 -23.36 9.03 -8.44
C PHE A 11 -24.33 9.78 -7.53
N GLY A 12 -25.59 9.89 -7.95
CA GLY A 12 -26.65 10.22 -7.02
C GLY A 12 -26.55 9.23 -5.84
N PRO A 13 -26.66 9.69 -4.58
CA PRO A 13 -26.65 8.77 -3.46
C PRO A 13 -27.81 7.80 -3.69
N VAL A 14 -27.49 6.54 -3.99
CA VAL A 14 -28.47 5.47 -3.91
C VAL A 14 -28.74 5.33 -2.42
N ILE A 15 -29.69 6.12 -1.93
CA ILE A 15 -30.17 6.05 -0.56
C ILE A 15 -30.94 4.75 -0.46
N VAL A 16 -30.24 3.66 -0.13
CA VAL A 16 -30.89 2.44 0.30
C VAL A 16 -31.36 2.70 1.72
N CYS A 17 -32.57 3.22 1.87
CA CYS A 17 -33.19 3.40 3.18
C CYS A 17 -33.23 2.05 3.91
N ALA A 18 -32.49 1.93 5.01
CA ALA A 18 -32.76 0.88 5.99
C ALA A 18 -34.19 1.07 6.48
N ILE A 19 -35.08 0.15 6.10
CA ILE A 19 -36.44 0.11 6.59
C ILE A 19 -36.35 -0.10 8.12
N PRO A 20 -36.92 0.78 8.95
CA PRO A 20 -36.90 0.62 10.40
C PRO A 20 -37.54 -0.71 10.80
N GLN A 21 -36.88 -1.45 11.69
CA GLN A 21 -37.34 -2.74 12.18
C GLN A 21 -38.75 -2.60 12.79
N ARG A 22 -39.73 -3.32 12.23
CA ARG A 22 -41.00 -3.62 12.89
C ARG A 22 -40.88 -5.01 13.50
N GLY A 23 -40.37 -5.10 14.72
CA GLY A 23 -40.25 -6.34 15.49
C GLY A 23 -38.84 -6.59 16.06
N ASN A 24 -38.76 -7.44 17.10
CA ASN A 24 -37.50 -7.89 17.69
C ASN A 24 -36.91 -8.97 16.78
N PHE A 25 -35.97 -8.61 15.90
CA PHE A 25 -35.19 -9.60 15.17
C PHE A 25 -34.28 -10.35 16.15
N ILE A 26 -34.49 -11.66 16.28
CA ILE A 26 -33.91 -12.51 17.33
C ILE A 26 -32.46 -12.93 16.96
N GLY A 27 -32.06 -12.76 15.69
CA GLY A 27 -30.73 -13.10 15.19
C GLY A 27 -30.68 -14.48 14.52
N MET A 28 -29.88 -14.59 13.45
CA MET A 28 -29.69 -15.86 12.74
C MET A 28 -29.02 -16.93 13.62
N ALA A 29 -28.14 -16.53 14.56
CA ALA A 29 -27.50 -17.44 15.50
C ALA A 29 -28.53 -18.16 16.38
N GLN A 30 -29.48 -17.43 16.96
CA GLN A 30 -30.55 -18.01 17.78
C GLN A 30 -31.49 -18.87 16.94
N CYS A 31 -31.83 -18.44 15.72
CA CYS A 31 -32.62 -19.26 14.79
C CYS A 31 -31.93 -20.56 14.39
N SER A 32 -30.61 -20.54 14.22
CA SER A 32 -29.83 -21.72 13.83
C SER A 32 -29.74 -22.78 14.93
N SER A 33 -30.10 -22.43 16.18
CA SER A 33 -30.11 -23.36 17.30
C SER A 33 -31.28 -24.35 17.29
N LEU A 34 -32.26 -24.18 16.39
CA LEU A 34 -33.39 -25.10 16.25
C LEU A 34 -32.93 -26.43 15.61
N PRO A 35 -32.84 -27.53 16.36
CA PRO A 35 -32.09 -28.73 15.97
C PRO A 35 -32.74 -29.56 14.85
N SER A 36 -33.98 -29.26 14.45
CA SER A 36 -34.76 -30.05 13.49
C SER A 36 -34.87 -29.43 12.10
N ILE A 37 -34.43 -28.18 11.90
CA ILE A 37 -34.61 -27.47 10.65
C ILE A 37 -33.26 -27.44 9.94
N ILE A 38 -33.17 -28.05 8.75
CA ILE A 38 -31.97 -28.03 7.89
C ILE A 38 -32.13 -26.98 6.77
N ARG A 39 -33.37 -26.66 6.41
CA ARG A 39 -33.73 -25.67 5.40
C ARG A 39 -35.03 -24.99 5.81
N MET A 40 -35.07 -23.66 5.73
CA MET A 40 -36.29 -22.88 5.96
C MET A 40 -36.56 -22.02 4.72
N THR A 41 -37.82 -21.81 4.35
CA THR A 41 -38.13 -20.81 3.32
C THR A 41 -37.81 -19.41 3.84
N VAL A 42 -37.61 -18.43 2.95
CA VAL A 42 -37.40 -17.02 3.37
C VAL A 42 -38.58 -16.53 4.22
N GLU A 43 -39.81 -16.91 3.89
CA GLU A 43 -41.01 -16.57 4.67
C GLU A 43 -40.98 -17.21 6.06
N GLN A 44 -40.60 -18.49 6.17
CA GLN A 44 -40.43 -19.16 7.46
C GLN A 44 -39.31 -18.52 8.28
N CYS A 45 -38.21 -18.14 7.63
CA CYS A 45 -37.11 -17.41 8.27
C CYS A 45 -37.62 -16.07 8.82
N GLU A 46 -38.39 -15.31 8.05
CA GLU A 46 -38.95 -14.03 8.49
C GLU A 46 -39.96 -14.19 9.63
N GLN A 47 -40.74 -15.27 9.63
CA GLN A 47 -41.69 -15.58 10.69
C GLN A 47 -41.00 -16.00 12.00
N ILE A 48 -39.94 -16.81 11.92
CA ILE A 48 -39.26 -17.37 13.09
C ILE A 48 -38.20 -16.40 13.62
N CYS A 49 -37.38 -15.83 12.75
CA CYS A 49 -36.25 -14.96 13.09
C CYS A 49 -36.62 -13.48 13.17
N GLY A 50 -37.77 -13.12 12.60
CA GLY A 50 -38.20 -11.74 12.42
C GLY A 50 -37.74 -11.13 11.10
N ILE A 51 -38.26 -9.94 10.80
CA ILE A 51 -37.87 -9.14 9.64
C ILE A 51 -36.89 -8.07 10.09
N GLY A 52 -35.73 -7.99 9.42
CA GLY A 52 -34.76 -6.92 9.64
C GLY A 52 -33.33 -7.39 9.48
N TRP A 53 -32.44 -6.67 10.16
CA TRP A 53 -31.00 -6.90 10.16
C TRP A 53 -30.52 -6.95 11.61
N HIS A 54 -29.66 -7.91 11.96
CA HIS A 54 -28.91 -7.84 13.22
C HIS A 54 -27.46 -7.49 12.92
N ALA A 55 -26.94 -6.49 13.64
CA ALA A 55 -25.50 -6.35 13.72
C ALA A 55 -24.91 -7.57 14.44
N TYR A 56 -23.69 -7.95 14.10
CA TYR A 56 -22.92 -8.88 14.93
C TYR A 56 -22.85 -8.35 16.36
N GLU A 57 -22.67 -9.27 17.32
CA GLU A 57 -22.42 -8.85 18.68
C GLU A 57 -21.19 -7.93 18.68
N LYS A 58 -21.33 -6.78 19.34
CA LYS A 58 -20.30 -5.72 19.33
C LYS A 58 -18.93 -6.27 19.71
N TRP A 59 -18.91 -7.23 20.62
CA TRP A 59 -17.71 -7.87 21.11
C TRP A 59 -17.02 -8.75 20.07
N GLU A 60 -17.74 -9.34 19.12
CA GLU A 60 -17.13 -10.10 18.02
C GLU A 60 -16.39 -9.18 17.06
N VAL A 61 -17.01 -8.05 16.69
CA VAL A 61 -16.39 -7.04 15.81
C VAL A 61 -15.19 -6.40 16.51
N VAL A 62 -15.33 -5.98 17.77
CA VAL A 62 -14.24 -5.38 18.54
C VAL A 62 -13.13 -6.40 18.78
N SER A 63 -13.46 -7.66 19.08
CA SER A 63 -12.47 -8.73 19.22
C SER A 63 -11.74 -8.97 17.91
N ALA A 64 -12.44 -9.05 16.79
CA ALA A 64 -11.81 -9.16 15.47
C ALA A 64 -10.90 -7.96 15.17
N LEU A 65 -11.34 -6.73 15.46
CA LEU A 65 -10.49 -5.56 15.27
C LEU A 65 -9.26 -5.58 16.19
N ALA A 66 -9.43 -5.89 17.47
CA ALA A 66 -8.38 -5.87 18.48
C ALA A 66 -7.36 -7.01 18.33
N THR A 67 -7.82 -8.19 17.89
CA THR A 67 -6.96 -9.36 17.73
C THR A 67 -6.25 -9.41 16.37
N TRP A 68 -6.73 -8.65 15.38
CA TRP A 68 -6.29 -8.83 13.99
C TRP A 68 -5.90 -7.51 13.29
N VAL A 69 -6.83 -6.54 13.24
CA VAL A 69 -6.58 -5.20 12.66
C VAL A 69 -5.45 -4.56 13.44
N ILE A 70 -5.63 -4.37 14.76
CA ILE A 70 -4.70 -3.60 15.59
C ILE A 70 -3.27 -4.18 15.54
N PRO A 71 -3.03 -5.49 15.66
CA PRO A 71 -1.69 -6.04 15.49
C PRO A 71 -1.09 -5.72 14.13
N LEU A 72 -1.81 -5.92 13.01
CA LEU A 72 -1.30 -5.53 11.69
C LEU A 72 -0.95 -4.03 11.61
N PHE A 73 -1.74 -3.17 12.26
CA PHE A 73 -1.47 -1.73 12.37
C PHE A 73 -0.24 -1.43 13.24
N VAL A 74 -0.13 -2.05 14.41
CA VAL A 74 1.02 -1.92 15.34
C VAL A 74 2.30 -2.42 14.68
N LEU A 75 2.22 -3.48 13.88
CA LEU A 75 3.34 -4.03 13.15
C LEU A 75 3.84 -3.07 12.07
N ARG A 76 2.94 -2.38 11.38
CA ARG A 76 3.32 -1.32 10.44
C ARG A 76 3.84 -0.07 11.16
N LEU A 77 3.22 0.34 12.26
CA LEU A 77 3.67 1.42 13.15
C LEU A 77 5.11 1.18 13.66
N ALA A 78 5.45 -0.05 14.01
CA ALA A 78 6.78 -0.41 14.49
C ALA A 78 7.83 -0.54 13.37
N GLY A 79 7.39 -0.72 12.12
CA GLY A 79 8.24 -0.96 10.95
C GLY A 79 8.52 0.28 10.10
N VAL A 80 7.56 1.20 9.99
CA VAL A 80 7.74 2.51 9.36
C VAL A 80 8.12 3.46 10.49
N GLY A 81 9.35 3.94 10.57
CA GLY A 81 9.77 4.85 11.64
C GLY A 81 8.80 6.02 11.74
N TRP A 82 7.93 6.02 12.76
CA TRP A 82 7.05 7.12 13.06
C TRP A 82 7.88 8.22 13.68
N THR A 83 8.44 9.09 12.84
CA THR A 83 8.78 10.43 13.27
C THR A 83 7.47 11.15 13.49
N LEU A 84 6.99 11.14 14.74
CA LEU A 84 6.00 12.11 15.19
C LEU A 84 6.50 13.49 14.72
N PRO A 85 5.74 14.25 13.90
CA PRO A 85 6.18 15.56 13.47
C PRO A 85 6.37 16.41 14.73
N ALA A 86 7.63 16.66 15.10
CA ALA A 86 7.97 17.19 16.41
C ALA A 86 7.59 18.66 16.58
N GLN A 87 7.11 19.34 15.53
CA GLN A 87 6.86 20.77 15.59
C GLN A 87 5.51 21.16 14.93
N HIS A 88 4.58 21.54 15.81
CA HIS A 88 3.45 22.46 15.59
C HIS A 88 2.35 22.01 14.60
N GLY A 89 1.31 21.35 15.13
CA GLY A 89 0.02 21.11 14.44
C GLY A 89 -0.31 19.66 14.04
N ALA A 90 0.51 18.70 14.46
CA ALA A 90 0.61 17.34 13.94
C ALA A 90 -0.54 16.35 14.21
N CYS A 91 -1.59 16.73 14.96
CA CYS A 91 -2.60 15.75 15.42
C CYS A 91 -3.54 15.28 14.29
N LEU A 92 -3.79 16.12 13.28
CA LEU A 92 -4.67 15.81 12.15
C LEU A 92 -3.94 15.16 10.96
N SER A 93 -2.67 15.50 10.69
CA SER A 93 -1.95 14.91 9.55
C SER A 93 -1.58 13.45 9.78
N THR A 94 -1.17 13.13 11.01
CA THR A 94 -0.80 11.77 11.39
C THR A 94 -2.00 10.84 11.32
N THR A 95 -3.11 11.15 11.98
CA THR A 95 -4.33 10.30 11.98
C THR A 95 -5.01 10.21 10.62
N ALA A 96 -4.98 11.27 9.79
CA ALA A 96 -5.69 11.28 8.52
C ALA A 96 -4.89 10.68 7.35
N SER A 97 -3.57 10.53 7.48
CA SER A 97 -2.74 9.85 6.47
C SER A 97 -2.96 8.33 6.42
N TRP A 98 -3.46 7.70 7.50
CA TRP A 98 -3.61 6.24 7.57
C TRP A 98 -4.75 5.66 6.74
N PRO A 99 -6.01 6.14 6.86
CA PRO A 99 -7.12 5.59 6.10
C PRO A 99 -6.87 5.81 4.62
N HIS A 100 -6.39 7.02 4.30
CA HIS A 100 -5.94 7.41 2.98
C HIS A 100 -5.00 6.38 2.36
N THR A 101 -3.88 6.16 3.03
CA THR A 101 -2.73 5.51 2.41
C THR A 101 -2.89 4.00 2.37
N LEU A 102 -3.45 3.36 3.40
CA LEU A 102 -3.50 1.90 3.43
C LEU A 102 -4.80 1.33 2.88
N LEU A 103 -5.93 1.90 3.26
CA LEU A 103 -7.23 1.26 3.03
C LEU A 103 -7.94 1.81 1.80
N GLY A 104 -7.59 3.03 1.39
CA GLY A 104 -8.14 3.67 0.20
C GLY A 104 -7.61 3.02 -1.08
N ASN A 105 -6.29 2.88 -1.23
CA ASN A 105 -5.68 2.54 -2.52
C ASN A 105 -4.52 1.53 -2.41
N PRO A 106 -4.79 0.26 -2.05
CA PRO A 106 -3.75 -0.74 -1.83
C PRO A 106 -2.91 -1.06 -3.07
N ILE A 107 -3.49 -0.93 -4.28
CA ILE A 107 -2.78 -1.14 -5.55
C ILE A 107 -1.71 -0.08 -5.74
N ASP A 108 -2.06 1.20 -5.53
CA ASP A 108 -1.14 2.31 -5.72
C ASP A 108 0.02 2.29 -4.71
N VAL A 109 -0.25 1.86 -3.47
CA VAL A 109 0.75 1.66 -2.41
C VAL A 109 1.82 0.67 -2.83
N ILE A 110 1.40 -0.54 -3.21
CA ILE A 110 2.32 -1.62 -3.61
C ILE A 110 3.08 -1.18 -4.86
N TRP A 111 2.41 -0.55 -5.82
CA TRP A 111 3.04 -0.05 -7.04
C TRP A 111 4.07 1.05 -6.75
N SER A 112 3.79 1.97 -5.83
CA SER A 112 4.73 3.02 -5.39
C SER A 112 6.02 2.42 -4.82
N HIS A 113 5.90 1.40 -3.98
CA HIS A 113 7.07 0.73 -3.42
C HIS A 113 7.87 -0.04 -4.48
N LEU A 114 7.19 -0.69 -5.43
CA LEU A 114 7.83 -1.38 -6.55
C LEU A 114 8.57 -0.41 -7.49
N GLU A 115 7.96 0.72 -7.85
CA GLU A 115 8.62 1.77 -8.63
C GLU A 115 9.85 2.31 -7.91
N LYS A 116 9.80 2.46 -6.58
CA LYS A 116 10.97 2.89 -5.78
C LYS A 116 12.13 1.88 -5.90
N LEU A 117 11.84 0.59 -5.83
CA LEU A 117 12.84 -0.48 -6.03
C LEU A 117 13.41 -0.49 -7.45
N GLU A 118 12.53 -0.37 -8.45
CA GLU A 118 12.93 -0.33 -9.86
C GLU A 118 13.78 0.90 -10.21
N HIS A 119 13.45 2.07 -9.65
CA HIS A 119 14.23 3.28 -9.87
C HIS A 119 15.67 3.15 -9.35
N MET A 120 15.87 2.44 -8.24
CA MET A 120 17.23 2.11 -7.79
C MET A 120 17.92 1.15 -8.75
N HIS A 121 17.24 0.07 -9.14
CA HIS A 121 17.81 -0.92 -10.04
C HIS A 121 18.36 -0.28 -11.31
N ARG A 122 17.64 0.71 -11.87
CA ARG A 122 18.10 1.49 -13.03
C ARG A 122 19.30 2.36 -12.71
N THR A 123 19.22 3.15 -11.64
CA THR A 123 20.27 4.14 -11.33
C THR A 123 21.57 3.46 -10.87
N GLN A 124 21.48 2.27 -10.27
CA GLN A 124 22.63 1.46 -9.88
C GLN A 124 23.52 1.08 -11.07
N GLN A 125 22.95 0.93 -12.27
CA GLN A 125 23.74 0.59 -13.47
C GLN A 125 24.70 1.73 -13.84
N ASP A 126 24.39 2.97 -13.46
CA ASP A 126 25.18 4.15 -13.81
C ASP A 126 26.15 4.54 -12.67
N ASP A 127 25.67 4.61 -11.42
CA ASP A 127 26.44 5.06 -10.25
C ASP A 127 25.71 4.73 -8.94
N ALA A 128 26.31 3.89 -8.08
CA ALA A 128 25.67 3.43 -6.84
C ALA A 128 25.43 4.56 -5.82
N ALA A 129 26.33 5.53 -5.73
CA ALA A 129 26.20 6.65 -4.79
C ALA A 129 25.04 7.57 -5.19
N LEU A 130 24.95 7.90 -6.49
CA LEU A 130 23.84 8.67 -7.03
C LEU A 130 22.50 7.93 -6.91
N ALA A 131 22.49 6.60 -7.02
CA ALA A 131 21.29 5.80 -6.79
C ALA A 131 20.75 5.95 -5.35
N ILE A 132 21.64 5.91 -4.35
CA ILE A 132 21.29 6.08 -2.92
C ILE A 132 20.79 7.50 -2.64
N ILE A 133 21.47 8.52 -3.20
CA ILE A 133 21.02 9.91 -3.08
C ILE A 133 19.65 10.08 -3.73
N ARG A 134 19.45 9.53 -4.93
CA ARG A 134 18.19 9.65 -5.67
C ARG A 134 17.01 9.01 -4.94
N ILE A 135 17.17 7.79 -4.41
CA ILE A 135 16.09 7.14 -3.64
C ILE A 135 15.77 7.92 -2.34
N THR A 136 16.78 8.58 -1.77
CA THR A 136 16.60 9.40 -0.57
C THR A 136 15.86 10.68 -0.91
N LEU A 137 16.21 11.36 -2.01
CA LEU A 137 15.46 12.52 -2.52
C LEU A 137 14.01 12.17 -2.87
N ASP A 138 13.78 10.92 -3.24
CA ASP A 138 12.44 10.39 -3.48
C ASP A 138 11.55 10.36 -2.22
N ASP A 139 12.16 10.45 -1.03
CA ASP A 139 11.50 10.50 0.28
C ASP A 139 11.25 11.94 0.77
N PHE A 140 11.76 12.98 0.10
CA PHE A 140 11.56 14.39 0.49
C PHE A 140 10.39 15.07 -0.26
N ASP A 141 9.74 16.05 0.39
CA ASP A 141 8.75 16.93 -0.24
C ASP A 141 9.42 18.25 -0.55
N PHE A 142 9.17 18.76 -1.75
CA PHE A 142 9.67 20.06 -2.15
C PHE A 142 8.57 21.09 -1.87
N ASP A 143 8.68 21.80 -0.74
CA ASP A 143 7.76 22.88 -0.41
C ASP A 143 8.09 24.12 -1.24
N HIS A 144 7.36 24.32 -2.33
CA HIS A 144 7.43 25.55 -3.09
C HIS A 144 6.05 26.21 -3.06
N GLY A 145 6.00 27.41 -2.50
CA GLY A 145 4.82 28.27 -2.55
C GLY A 145 4.39 28.51 -3.99
N ALA A 146 3.07 28.47 -4.23
CA ALA A 146 2.26 28.92 -5.37
C ALA A 146 2.73 28.82 -6.85
N GLN A 147 4.01 28.63 -7.20
CA GLN A 147 4.50 28.49 -8.57
C GLN A 147 4.64 27.01 -8.93
N SER A 148 3.53 26.41 -9.38
CA SER A 148 3.35 24.96 -9.51
C SER A 148 3.97 24.30 -10.74
N THR A 149 4.52 25.05 -11.69
CA THR A 149 5.07 24.49 -12.93
C THR A 149 6.52 24.00 -12.80
N ALA A 150 7.30 24.55 -11.87
CA ALA A 150 8.68 24.13 -11.61
C ALA A 150 8.78 22.79 -10.84
N LYS A 151 7.66 22.23 -10.36
CA LYS A 151 7.60 21.02 -9.51
C LYS A 151 7.90 19.71 -10.25
N ILE A 152 7.55 19.65 -11.54
CA ILE A 152 7.74 18.47 -12.40
C ILE A 152 9.14 18.45 -12.98
N GLU A 153 9.68 19.64 -13.26
CA GLU A 153 11.10 19.80 -13.42
C GLU A 153 11.78 19.37 -12.11
N ALA A 154 11.70 20.09 -10.99
CA ALA A 154 12.59 19.92 -9.81
C ALA A 154 13.00 18.48 -9.39
N ARG A 155 12.15 17.45 -9.51
CA ARG A 155 12.48 16.05 -9.15
C ARG A 155 13.21 15.28 -10.27
N GLU A 156 12.78 15.43 -11.52
CA GLU A 156 13.60 15.01 -12.68
C GLU A 156 14.86 15.89 -12.75
N THR A 157 14.72 17.18 -12.45
CA THR A 157 15.76 18.20 -12.43
C THR A 157 16.76 17.98 -11.33
N LEU A 158 16.48 17.48 -10.11
CA LEU A 158 17.57 17.31 -9.14
C LEU A 158 18.48 16.14 -9.53
N SER A 159 17.92 15.01 -9.97
CA SER A 159 18.72 13.92 -10.53
C SER A 159 19.44 14.34 -11.82
N ALA A 160 18.75 15.06 -12.70
CA ALA A 160 19.35 15.61 -13.91
C ALA A 160 20.34 16.74 -13.62
N ILE A 161 20.19 17.50 -12.52
CA ILE A 161 21.10 18.54 -12.03
C ILE A 161 22.32 17.85 -11.48
N LEU A 162 22.19 16.81 -10.67
CA LEU A 162 23.32 16.02 -10.18
C LEU A 162 24.16 15.51 -11.36
N ILE A 163 23.50 14.97 -12.39
CA ILE A 163 24.18 14.49 -13.61
C ILE A 163 24.76 15.65 -14.44
N ARG A 164 23.99 16.73 -14.65
CA ARG A 164 24.40 17.90 -15.45
C ARG A 164 25.54 18.65 -14.78
N TYR A 165 25.49 18.80 -13.46
CA TYR A 165 26.51 19.38 -12.62
C TYR A 165 27.77 18.52 -12.65
N LYS A 166 27.65 17.21 -12.41
CA LYS A 166 28.76 16.24 -12.58
C LYS A 166 29.42 16.37 -13.96
N ASN A 167 28.64 16.61 -15.02
CA ASN A 167 29.14 16.75 -16.38
C ASN A 167 29.66 18.15 -16.72
N SER A 168 29.26 19.20 -15.99
CA SER A 168 29.74 20.57 -16.18
C SER A 168 31.04 20.87 -15.44
N LEU A 169 31.35 20.09 -14.41
CA LEU A 169 32.57 20.24 -13.61
C LEU A 169 33.83 19.83 -14.37
N GLY A 170 34.94 20.51 -14.09
CA GLY A 170 36.27 20.07 -14.52
C GLY A 170 36.64 18.72 -13.88
N HIS A 171 37.66 18.03 -14.40
CA HIS A 171 38.01 16.67 -13.94
C HIS A 171 38.28 16.61 -12.42
N THR A 172 39.04 17.57 -11.89
CA THR A 172 39.37 17.66 -10.46
C THR A 172 38.16 17.97 -9.59
N GLU A 173 37.34 18.95 -9.98
CA GLU A 173 36.10 19.31 -9.28
C GLU A 173 35.08 18.17 -9.30
N ARG A 174 35.00 17.45 -10.42
CA ARG A 174 34.15 16.28 -10.60
C ARG A 174 34.55 15.16 -9.63
N ILE A 175 35.84 14.91 -9.44
CA ILE A 175 36.32 13.93 -8.45
C ILE A 175 35.89 14.36 -7.04
N GLY A 176 36.15 15.61 -6.64
CA GLY A 176 35.75 16.11 -5.32
C GLY A 176 34.24 16.12 -5.09
N PHE A 177 33.43 16.35 -6.13
CA PHE A 177 31.99 16.24 -6.06
C PHE A 177 31.51 14.78 -5.91
N LEU A 178 32.13 13.84 -6.63
CA LEU A 178 31.82 12.42 -6.52
C LEU A 178 32.20 11.86 -5.15
N GLU A 179 33.30 12.32 -4.56
CA GLU A 179 33.69 11.98 -3.18
C GLU A 179 32.62 12.43 -2.19
N LYS A 180 32.14 13.68 -2.28
CA LYS A 180 31.01 14.16 -1.47
C LYS A 180 29.74 13.34 -1.66
N CYS A 181 29.46 12.91 -2.90
CA CYS A 181 28.31 12.06 -3.17
C CYS A 181 28.49 10.66 -2.57
N HIS A 182 29.69 10.11 -2.60
CA HIS A 182 30.02 8.83 -1.99
C HIS A 182 29.87 8.89 -0.46
N ASP A 183 30.40 9.93 0.18
CA ASP A 183 30.28 10.13 1.63
C ASP A 183 28.82 10.31 2.05
N ALA A 184 28.06 11.15 1.34
CA ALA A 184 26.64 11.32 1.60
C ALA A 184 25.88 10.00 1.39
N ALA A 185 26.15 9.26 0.31
CA ALA A 185 25.53 7.98 0.06
C ALA A 185 25.87 6.93 1.13
N PHE A 186 27.11 6.91 1.62
CA PHE A 186 27.55 6.03 2.71
C PHE A 186 26.81 6.37 4.01
N LEU A 187 26.76 7.65 4.39
CA LEU A 187 26.03 8.12 5.57
C LEU A 187 24.54 7.82 5.47
N LEU A 188 23.92 8.07 4.32
CA LEU A 188 22.51 7.76 4.06
C LEU A 188 22.24 6.26 4.15
N ALA A 189 23.11 5.42 3.58
CA ALA A 189 22.99 3.97 3.66
C ALA A 189 23.14 3.47 5.10
N HIS A 190 24.09 4.02 5.84
CA HIS A 190 24.35 3.67 7.24
C HIS A 190 23.22 4.10 8.17
N ASN A 191 22.70 5.32 7.99
CA ASN A 191 21.65 5.89 8.81
C ASN A 191 20.25 5.36 8.45
N ARG A 192 20.08 4.72 7.28
CA ARG A 192 18.82 4.10 6.89
C ARG A 192 18.60 2.81 7.66
N THR A 193 17.48 2.74 8.37
CA THR A 193 17.12 1.56 9.16
C THR A 193 16.24 0.62 8.34
N SER A 194 16.63 -0.65 8.26
CA SER A 194 15.76 -1.72 7.76
C SER A 194 14.94 -2.29 8.91
N SER A 195 13.64 -2.40 8.73
CA SER A 195 12.74 -3.09 9.66
C SER A 195 12.37 -4.49 9.19
N THR A 196 13.10 -5.05 8.21
CA THR A 196 12.81 -6.34 7.56
C THR A 196 12.66 -7.49 8.56
N ARG A 197 13.54 -7.60 9.55
CA ARG A 197 13.44 -8.62 10.61
C ARG A 197 12.19 -8.44 11.47
N ARG A 198 11.86 -7.20 11.83
CA ARG A 198 10.64 -6.89 12.60
C ARG A 198 9.39 -7.20 11.78
N ALA A 199 9.39 -6.85 10.50
CA ALA A 199 8.32 -7.18 9.55
C ALA A 199 8.17 -8.69 9.33
N ALA A 200 9.26 -9.45 9.28
CA ALA A 200 9.18 -10.91 9.19
C ALA A 200 8.58 -11.53 10.46
N LEU A 201 9.08 -11.12 11.65
CA LEU A 201 8.53 -11.55 12.93
C LEU A 201 7.06 -11.17 13.07
N ALA A 202 6.69 -10.00 12.58
CA ALA A 202 5.33 -9.50 12.54
C ALA A 202 4.40 -10.40 11.73
N VAL A 203 4.80 -10.75 10.51
CA VAL A 203 4.04 -11.63 9.62
C VAL A 203 3.94 -13.04 10.21
N ILE A 204 5.02 -13.55 10.82
CA ILE A 204 5.03 -14.86 11.50
C ILE A 204 4.08 -14.84 12.70
N ALA A 205 4.18 -13.84 13.58
CA ALA A 205 3.31 -13.72 14.76
C ALA A 205 1.84 -13.61 14.35
N TYR A 206 1.57 -12.84 13.30
CA TYR A 206 0.24 -12.74 12.70
C TYR A 206 -0.27 -14.09 12.17
N ALA A 207 0.56 -14.82 11.42
CA ALA A 207 0.22 -16.15 10.92
C ALA A 207 -0.08 -17.12 12.06
N VAL A 208 0.76 -17.15 13.11
CA VAL A 208 0.55 -18.00 14.28
C VAL A 208 -0.76 -17.66 14.99
N ALA A 209 -1.02 -16.37 15.24
CA ALA A 209 -2.26 -15.93 15.88
C ALA A 209 -3.50 -16.32 15.07
N LEU A 210 -3.43 -16.18 13.75
CA LEU A 210 -4.48 -16.56 12.82
C LEU A 210 -4.75 -18.07 12.84
N PHE A 211 -3.73 -18.91 12.69
CA PHE A 211 -3.91 -20.37 12.73
C PHE A 211 -4.36 -20.87 14.10
N THR A 212 -3.88 -20.24 15.18
CA THR A 212 -4.33 -20.56 16.54
C THR A 212 -5.79 -20.18 16.75
N SER A 213 -6.21 -19.00 16.28
CA SER A 213 -7.61 -18.56 16.33
C SER A 213 -8.50 -19.54 15.56
N LEU A 214 -8.09 -19.96 14.36
CA LEU A 214 -8.83 -20.93 13.57
C LEU A 214 -8.91 -22.30 14.24
N ALA A 215 -7.79 -22.83 14.73
CA ALA A 215 -7.74 -24.09 15.44
C ALA A 215 -8.62 -24.08 16.70
N SER A 216 -8.59 -22.98 17.47
CA SER A 216 -9.43 -22.82 18.66
C SER A 216 -10.91 -22.77 18.32
N ALA A 217 -11.28 -22.08 17.22
CA ALA A 217 -12.66 -22.00 16.76
C ALA A 217 -13.20 -23.35 16.29
N MET A 218 -12.34 -24.17 15.67
CA MET A 218 -12.71 -25.51 15.19
C MET A 218 -12.73 -26.57 16.31
N ALA A 219 -11.92 -26.38 17.37
CA ALA A 219 -11.91 -27.29 18.52
C ALA A 219 -13.16 -27.15 19.40
N GLN A 220 -13.85 -26.02 19.34
CA GLN A 220 -15.13 -25.83 20.02
C GLN A 220 -16.22 -26.52 19.20
N ASN A 221 -16.83 -27.59 19.74
CA ASN A 221 -17.99 -28.28 19.12
C ASN A 221 -19.19 -27.34 18.87
N SER A 222 -19.17 -26.16 19.48
CA SER A 222 -20.07 -25.04 19.23
C SER A 222 -19.37 -23.97 18.39
N ALA A 223 -18.73 -24.35 17.29
CA ALA A 223 -18.09 -23.40 16.38
C ALA A 223 -19.09 -22.27 16.12
N ALA A 224 -18.73 -21.05 16.52
CA ALA A 224 -19.56 -19.90 16.28
C ALA A 224 -19.84 -19.87 14.78
N VAL A 225 -21.12 -20.07 14.43
CA VAL A 225 -21.63 -19.91 13.07
C VAL A 225 -21.05 -18.61 12.54
N HIS A 226 -20.52 -18.57 11.31
CA HIS A 226 -19.89 -17.40 10.65
C HIS A 226 -18.35 -17.25 10.77
N THR A 227 -17.64 -18.21 11.35
CA THR A 227 -16.16 -18.19 11.37
C THR A 227 -15.52 -18.12 9.98
N PRO A 228 -15.94 -18.89 8.94
CA PRO A 228 -15.26 -18.89 7.64
C PRO A 228 -15.36 -17.56 6.90
N HIS A 229 -16.47 -16.86 7.05
CA HIS A 229 -16.64 -15.56 6.41
C HIS A 229 -15.84 -14.46 7.08
N THR A 230 -15.68 -14.55 8.41
CA THR A 230 -14.78 -13.65 9.13
C THR A 230 -13.33 -13.90 8.67
N LEU A 231 -12.97 -15.15 8.39
CA LEU A 231 -11.68 -15.50 7.78
C LEU A 231 -11.55 -14.95 6.34
N ALA A 232 -12.57 -15.10 5.50
CA ALA A 232 -12.55 -14.56 4.13
C ALA A 232 -12.29 -13.04 4.15
N LEU A 233 -13.05 -12.29 4.97
CA LEU A 233 -12.83 -10.84 5.10
C LEU A 233 -11.41 -10.51 5.61
N ARG A 234 -10.81 -11.36 6.46
CA ARG A 234 -9.40 -11.20 6.87
C ARG A 234 -8.45 -11.46 5.71
N GLU A 235 -8.68 -12.50 4.91
CA GLU A 235 -7.90 -12.85 3.72
C GLU A 235 -7.87 -11.72 2.70
N LEU A 236 -8.98 -10.97 2.57
CA LEU A 236 -9.08 -9.81 1.69
C LEU A 236 -7.96 -8.78 1.94
N TYR A 237 -7.43 -8.70 3.16
CA TYR A 237 -6.38 -7.76 3.54
C TYR A 237 -4.96 -8.36 3.51
N TYR A 238 -4.77 -9.59 3.03
CA TYR A 238 -3.43 -10.21 3.03
C TYR A 238 -2.43 -9.51 2.10
N TRP A 239 -2.91 -8.67 1.19
CA TRP A 239 -2.06 -7.74 0.43
C TRP A 239 -1.22 -6.83 1.36
N LEU A 240 -1.62 -6.60 2.61
CA LEU A 240 -0.84 -5.88 3.61
C LEU A 240 0.52 -6.53 3.86
N ILE A 241 0.64 -7.85 3.71
CA ILE A 241 1.91 -8.58 3.85
C ILE A 241 2.91 -8.06 2.80
N SER A 242 2.47 -7.98 1.54
CA SER A 242 3.26 -7.41 0.44
C SER A 242 3.61 -5.95 0.70
N ALA A 243 2.66 -5.14 1.13
CA ALA A 243 2.90 -3.74 1.44
C ALA A 243 3.88 -3.53 2.62
N ILE A 244 3.82 -4.36 3.66
CA ILE A 244 4.71 -4.32 4.83
C ILE A 244 6.11 -4.80 4.44
N ALA A 245 6.21 -5.92 3.72
CA ALA A 245 7.48 -6.48 3.26
C ALA A 245 8.24 -5.47 2.40
N LEU A 246 7.59 -4.90 1.38
CA LEU A 246 8.20 -3.91 0.50
C LEU A 246 8.58 -2.62 1.25
N SER A 247 7.68 -2.10 2.09
CA SER A 247 7.97 -0.91 2.90
C SER A 247 9.16 -1.13 3.83
N SER A 248 9.24 -2.29 4.49
CA SER A 248 10.33 -2.63 5.42
C SER A 248 11.67 -2.80 4.70
N ALA A 249 11.63 -3.29 3.46
CA ALA A 249 12.81 -3.48 2.62
C ALA A 249 13.34 -2.16 2.07
N THR A 250 12.46 -1.24 1.66
CA THR A 250 12.88 0.10 1.22
C THR A 250 13.49 0.94 2.34
N GLY A 251 13.21 0.58 3.60
CA GLY A 251 13.76 1.24 4.79
C GLY A 251 13.21 2.64 5.01
N ALA A 252 13.54 3.18 6.18
CA ALA A 252 13.21 4.56 6.56
C ALA A 252 14.36 5.18 7.38
N PHE A 253 14.41 6.50 7.41
CA PHE A 253 15.36 7.24 8.23
C PHE A 253 14.78 7.45 9.64
N PRO A 254 15.61 7.44 10.70
CA PRO A 254 15.17 7.69 12.07
C PRO A 254 14.51 9.05 12.24
N THR A 255 15.07 10.07 11.56
CA THR A 255 14.47 11.40 11.45
C THR A 255 14.69 11.96 10.05
N GLU A 256 13.76 12.82 9.64
CA GLU A 256 13.90 13.64 8.43
C GLU A 256 15.16 14.53 8.45
N HIS A 257 15.57 14.98 9.64
CA HIS A 257 16.78 15.78 9.83
C HIS A 257 18.06 14.99 9.59
N THR A 258 18.07 13.68 9.90
CA THR A 258 19.22 12.81 9.64
C THR A 258 19.51 12.74 8.15
N ALA A 259 18.51 12.38 7.34
CA ALA A 259 18.66 12.33 5.89
C ALA A 259 19.02 13.69 5.29
N TRP A 260 18.50 14.78 5.85
CA TRP A 260 18.85 16.13 5.44
C TRP A 260 20.31 16.48 5.75
N ALA A 261 20.78 16.19 6.96
CA ALA A 261 22.15 16.44 7.39
C ALA A 261 23.15 15.70 6.49
N ASP A 262 22.84 14.45 6.13
CA ASP A 262 23.67 13.62 5.26
C ASP A 262 23.68 14.14 3.80
N LEU A 263 22.56 14.68 3.31
CA LEU A 263 22.46 15.25 1.95
C LEU A 263 23.04 16.67 1.83
N LYS A 264 23.11 17.41 2.94
CA LYS A 264 23.50 18.83 2.96
C LYS A 264 24.81 19.11 2.20
N PRO A 265 25.89 18.33 2.33
CA PRO A 265 27.16 18.60 1.62
C PRO A 265 27.04 18.54 0.09
N VAL A 266 26.24 17.60 -0.42
CA VAL A 266 25.97 17.45 -1.86
C VAL A 266 25.14 18.62 -2.35
N ILE A 267 24.13 19.01 -1.58
CA ILE A 267 23.24 20.11 -1.94
C ILE A 267 23.95 21.46 -1.90
N SER A 268 24.81 21.70 -0.90
CA SER A 268 25.60 22.94 -0.83
C SER A 268 26.54 23.06 -2.03
N ALA A 269 27.18 21.95 -2.44
CA ALA A 269 28.07 21.97 -3.61
C ALA A 269 27.33 22.41 -4.90
N ILE A 270 26.07 21.99 -5.06
CA ILE A 270 25.23 22.35 -6.20
C ILE A 270 24.69 23.78 -6.07
N SER A 271 24.32 24.20 -4.85
CA SER A 271 23.76 25.53 -4.61
C SER A 271 24.75 26.65 -4.92
N ASP A 272 26.04 26.40 -4.68
CA ASP A 272 27.11 27.36 -4.96
C ASP A 272 27.30 27.58 -6.48
N SER A 273 26.84 26.66 -7.32
CA SER A 273 27.08 26.67 -8.77
C SER A 273 25.91 27.23 -9.58
N GLN A 274 25.24 28.27 -9.08
CA GLN A 274 24.09 28.96 -9.71
C GLN A 274 22.76 28.19 -9.75
N PHE A 275 22.70 26.94 -9.29
CA PHE A 275 21.42 26.23 -9.15
C PHE A 275 20.75 26.66 -7.85
N ASN A 276 19.83 27.62 -7.92
CA ASN A 276 18.98 28.00 -6.78
C ASN A 276 18.04 26.85 -6.41
N LEU A 277 18.52 25.94 -5.56
CA LEU A 277 17.70 24.93 -4.92
C LEU A 277 16.96 25.60 -3.77
N ALA A 278 15.65 25.75 -3.91
CA ALA A 278 14.85 26.18 -2.77
C ALA A 278 15.01 25.17 -1.62
N PRO A 279 14.97 25.64 -0.37
CA PRO A 279 15.26 24.82 0.79
C PRO A 279 14.36 23.59 0.79
N LEU A 280 14.99 22.43 0.72
CA LEU A 280 14.34 21.15 0.87
C LEU A 280 13.70 21.12 2.25
N LYS A 281 12.37 21.05 2.30
CA LYS A 281 11.70 20.86 3.57
C LYS A 281 11.79 19.40 3.96
N PRO A 282 12.11 19.13 5.22
CA PRO A 282 12.14 17.77 5.70
C PRO A 282 10.71 17.19 5.62
N TRP A 283 10.62 15.92 5.24
CA TRP A 283 9.36 15.24 4.93
C TRP A 283 8.50 15.05 6.17
N THR A 284 7.37 15.76 6.24
CA THR A 284 6.42 15.74 7.37
C THR A 284 5.65 14.42 7.56
N GLY A 285 6.12 13.30 6.97
CA GLY A 285 5.62 11.94 7.23
C GLY A 285 4.40 11.53 6.40
N GLY A 286 3.92 12.38 5.50
CA GLY A 286 2.64 12.18 4.82
C GLY A 286 2.73 11.50 3.44
N SER A 287 2.75 10.17 3.41
CA SER A 287 2.45 9.32 2.23
C SER A 287 3.62 8.88 1.33
N TYR A 288 4.20 7.71 1.64
CA TYR A 288 5.02 6.93 0.70
C TYR A 288 4.27 6.51 -0.58
N CYS A 289 2.96 6.77 -0.66
CA CYS A 289 2.09 6.18 -1.67
C CYS A 289 1.71 7.19 -2.76
N TYR A 290 1.58 8.48 -2.44
CA TYR A 290 1.25 9.48 -3.44
C TYR A 290 2.47 9.86 -4.30
N ARG A 291 2.64 9.16 -5.42
CA ARG A 291 3.60 9.53 -6.49
C ARG A 291 2.80 9.91 -7.74
N PRO A 292 2.50 11.20 -7.96
CA PRO A 292 1.61 11.62 -9.05
C PRO A 292 2.21 11.43 -10.45
N HIS A 293 3.51 11.17 -10.55
CA HIS A 293 4.22 11.04 -11.82
C HIS A 293 4.40 9.60 -12.29
N LYS A 294 3.68 8.63 -11.73
CA LYS A 294 3.72 7.25 -12.24
C LYS A 294 3.22 7.23 -13.68
N ARG A 295 4.02 6.69 -14.60
CA ARG A 295 3.65 6.53 -16.00
C ARG A 295 3.43 5.05 -16.26
N ILE A 296 2.27 4.69 -16.81
CA ILE A 296 2.00 3.32 -17.29
C ILE A 296 2.69 3.17 -18.65
N LYS A 297 4.02 3.03 -18.65
CA LYS A 297 4.84 2.84 -19.86
C LYS A 297 5.99 1.89 -19.58
N GLY A 298 6.31 1.04 -20.56
CA GLY A 298 7.48 0.15 -20.54
C GLY A 298 7.56 -0.70 -19.28
N ARG A 299 8.65 -0.55 -18.52
CA ARG A 299 8.96 -1.33 -17.32
C ARG A 299 8.02 -1.11 -16.12
N SER A 300 7.20 -0.06 -16.12
CA SER A 300 6.21 0.16 -15.05
C SER A 300 4.99 -0.76 -15.13
N ILE A 301 4.70 -1.30 -16.33
CA ILE A 301 3.56 -2.21 -16.55
C ILE A 301 3.68 -3.51 -15.75
N PRO A 302 4.81 -4.26 -15.79
CA PRO A 302 4.93 -5.46 -14.98
C PRO A 302 4.85 -5.18 -13.47
N LEU A 303 5.33 -4.02 -13.00
CA LEU A 303 5.23 -3.62 -11.58
C LEU A 303 3.78 -3.36 -11.17
N LEU A 304 3.00 -2.70 -12.04
CA LEU A 304 1.57 -2.55 -11.83
C LEU A 304 0.87 -3.92 -11.85
N GLY A 305 1.26 -4.81 -12.76
CA GLY A 305 0.79 -6.19 -12.81
C GLY A 305 1.02 -6.95 -11.51
N LEU A 306 2.22 -6.84 -10.92
CA LEU A 306 2.54 -7.43 -9.61
C LEU A 306 1.71 -6.82 -8.47
N SER A 307 1.42 -5.52 -8.54
CA SER A 307 0.59 -4.83 -7.54
C SER A 307 -0.87 -5.29 -7.60
N ILE A 308 -1.42 -5.39 -8.81
CA ILE A 308 -2.76 -5.95 -9.04
C ILE A 308 -2.79 -7.42 -8.64
N LEU A 309 -1.75 -8.20 -8.93
CA LEU A 309 -1.66 -9.60 -8.52
C LEU A 309 -1.65 -9.76 -6.99
N ALA A 310 -0.94 -8.88 -6.27
CA ALA A 310 -0.92 -8.90 -4.81
C ALA A 310 -2.31 -8.63 -4.22
N VAL A 311 -2.99 -7.56 -4.67
CA VAL A 311 -4.33 -7.19 -4.15
C VAL A 311 -5.41 -8.15 -4.66
N GLY A 312 -5.43 -8.42 -5.96
CA GLY A 312 -6.38 -9.31 -6.62
C GLY A 312 -6.23 -10.76 -6.20
N GLY A 313 -5.01 -11.23 -5.89
CA GLY A 313 -4.78 -12.58 -5.36
C GLY A 313 -5.37 -12.75 -3.96
N ALA A 314 -5.20 -11.76 -3.08
CA ALA A 314 -5.84 -11.76 -1.75
C ALA A 314 -7.37 -11.75 -1.88
N TRP A 315 -7.91 -10.88 -2.75
CA TRP A 315 -9.34 -10.85 -3.03
C TRP A 315 -9.87 -12.15 -3.63
N ALA A 316 -9.19 -12.75 -4.60
CA ALA A 316 -9.66 -13.96 -5.28
C ALA A 316 -9.78 -15.14 -4.33
N ILE A 317 -8.84 -15.28 -3.38
CA ILE A 317 -8.88 -16.38 -2.41
C ILE A 317 -9.95 -16.12 -1.34
N SER A 318 -10.06 -14.89 -0.83
CA SER A 318 -11.17 -14.45 0.02
C SER A 318 -12.53 -14.75 -0.63
N PHE A 319 -12.69 -14.33 -1.88
CA PHE A 319 -13.91 -14.51 -2.65
C PHE A 319 -14.22 -15.99 -2.87
N THR A 320 -13.20 -16.80 -3.14
CA THR A 320 -13.34 -18.25 -3.25
C THR A 320 -13.78 -18.87 -1.92
N MET A 321 -13.18 -18.46 -0.80
CA MET A 321 -13.58 -18.90 0.54
C MET A 321 -15.05 -18.55 0.80
N SER A 322 -15.47 -17.31 0.52
CA SER A 322 -16.86 -16.89 0.65
C SER A 322 -17.81 -17.60 -0.31
N TRP A 323 -17.34 -17.97 -1.51
CA TRP A 323 -18.12 -18.71 -2.50
C TRP A 323 -18.40 -20.15 -2.09
N ILE A 324 -17.40 -20.85 -1.54
CA ILE A 324 -17.55 -22.25 -1.12
C ILE A 324 -18.28 -22.37 0.22
N THR A 325 -18.26 -21.31 1.03
CA THR A 325 -18.92 -21.28 2.32
C THR A 325 -20.44 -21.26 2.13
N PRO A 326 -21.19 -22.16 2.79
CA PRO A 326 -22.65 -22.16 2.71
C PRO A 326 -23.25 -20.80 3.13
N THR A 327 -24.17 -20.21 2.36
CA THR A 327 -24.75 -20.66 1.08
C THR A 327 -23.74 -20.61 -0.07
N ARG A 328 -23.49 -21.75 -0.74
CA ARG A 328 -22.60 -21.82 -1.91
C ARG A 328 -23.07 -20.87 -3.02
N GLY A 329 -22.16 -20.12 -3.62
CA GLY A 329 -22.42 -19.22 -4.75
C GLY A 329 -22.14 -17.75 -4.48
N LEU A 330 -22.74 -16.85 -5.29
CA LEU A 330 -22.69 -15.41 -5.07
C LEU A 330 -23.54 -15.02 -3.85
N GLY A 331 -22.94 -15.18 -2.68
CA GLY A 331 -23.47 -14.67 -1.43
C GLY A 331 -23.48 -13.13 -1.39
N CYS A 332 -24.25 -12.57 -0.46
CA CYS A 332 -24.17 -11.14 -0.17
C CYS A 332 -22.73 -10.71 0.22
N ARG A 333 -21.99 -11.61 0.89
CA ARG A 333 -20.61 -11.38 1.35
C ARG A 333 -19.64 -11.33 0.17
N SER A 334 -19.74 -12.28 -0.75
CA SER A 334 -19.00 -12.26 -2.02
C SER A 334 -19.27 -10.98 -2.81
N PHE A 335 -20.50 -10.46 -2.79
CA PHE A 335 -20.83 -9.17 -3.42
C PHE A 335 -20.15 -7.98 -2.74
N MET A 336 -20.05 -7.99 -1.41
CA MET A 336 -19.30 -6.97 -0.67
C MET A 336 -17.80 -7.05 -0.96
N GLU A 337 -17.20 -8.24 -0.96
CA GLU A 337 -15.79 -8.41 -1.30
C GLU A 337 -15.50 -7.94 -2.73
N LEU A 338 -16.38 -8.26 -3.69
CA LEU A 338 -16.35 -7.72 -5.04
C LEU A 338 -16.47 -6.18 -5.02
N GLY A 339 -17.36 -5.63 -4.19
CA GLY A 339 -17.53 -4.20 -3.99
C GLY A 339 -16.27 -3.51 -3.46
N PHE A 340 -15.59 -4.08 -2.47
CA PHE A 340 -14.31 -3.57 -1.95
C PHE A 340 -13.23 -3.59 -3.02
N PHE A 341 -13.08 -4.71 -3.72
CA PHE A 341 -12.09 -4.81 -4.78
C PHE A 341 -12.39 -3.84 -5.94
N ALA A 342 -13.64 -3.73 -6.37
CA ALA A 342 -14.07 -2.76 -7.37
C ALA A 342 -13.81 -1.32 -6.90
N ALA A 343 -14.09 -0.99 -5.64
CA ALA A 343 -13.81 0.32 -5.07
C ALA A 343 -12.30 0.61 -5.10
N TRP A 344 -11.44 -0.33 -4.74
CA TRP A 344 -9.98 -0.15 -4.83
C TRP A 344 -9.49 0.05 -6.27
N VAL A 345 -10.02 -0.70 -7.24
CA VAL A 345 -9.68 -0.54 -8.66
C VAL A 345 -10.16 0.82 -9.18
N ILE A 346 -11.40 1.21 -8.89
CA ILE A 346 -11.94 2.52 -9.29
C ILE A 346 -11.11 3.63 -8.64
N ASN A 347 -10.77 3.50 -7.35
CA ASN A 347 -9.96 4.50 -6.66
C ASN A 347 -8.58 4.66 -7.29
N PHE A 348 -7.94 3.54 -7.61
CA PHE A 348 -6.68 3.52 -8.32
C PHE A 348 -6.78 4.27 -9.65
N LEU A 349 -7.80 3.96 -10.46
CA LEU A 349 -8.03 4.62 -11.75
C LEU A 349 -8.32 6.12 -11.61
N VAL A 350 -9.15 6.51 -10.64
CA VAL A 350 -9.48 7.92 -10.36
C VAL A 350 -8.23 8.68 -9.90
N SER A 351 -7.50 8.13 -8.93
CA SER A 351 -6.25 8.69 -8.43
C SER A 351 -5.22 8.85 -9.54
N TYR A 352 -5.08 7.83 -10.41
CA TYR A 352 -4.21 7.86 -11.57
C TYR A 352 -4.63 8.95 -12.57
N CYS A 353 -5.93 9.09 -12.86
CA CYS A 353 -6.45 10.13 -13.74
C CYS A 353 -6.24 11.54 -13.17
N ILE A 354 -6.48 11.74 -11.86
CA ILE A 354 -6.24 13.01 -11.16
C ILE A 354 -4.74 13.35 -11.22
N ALA A 355 -3.89 12.39 -10.88
CA ALA A 355 -2.44 12.53 -10.93
C ALA A 355 -1.96 12.89 -12.35
N ARG A 356 -2.56 12.30 -13.39
CA ARG A 356 -2.17 12.58 -14.78
C ARG A 356 -2.68 13.92 -15.31
N THR A 357 -3.90 14.32 -14.96
CA THR A 357 -4.57 15.47 -15.60
C THR A 357 -4.49 16.75 -14.80
N ALA A 358 -4.61 16.66 -13.47
CA ALA A 358 -4.71 17.81 -12.59
C ALA A 358 -3.39 18.15 -11.90
N HIS A 359 -2.47 17.20 -11.75
CA HIS A 359 -1.26 17.43 -10.96
C HIS A 359 -0.36 18.53 -11.53
N GLU A 360 -0.22 18.63 -12.87
CA GLU A 360 0.63 19.66 -13.49
C GLU A 360 0.09 21.08 -13.26
N LYS A 361 -1.24 21.23 -13.28
CA LYS A 361 -1.91 22.53 -13.16
C LYS A 361 -2.26 22.89 -11.71
N TRP A 362 -2.51 21.89 -10.87
CA TRP A 362 -3.05 22.06 -9.53
C TRP A 362 -2.58 20.96 -8.56
N PRO A 363 -1.28 20.88 -8.23
CA PRO A 363 -0.73 19.75 -7.46
C PRO A 363 -1.31 19.62 -6.05
N LYS A 364 -1.56 20.76 -5.36
CA LYS A 364 -2.20 20.75 -4.03
C LYS A 364 -3.61 20.22 -4.08
N GLY A 365 -4.40 20.64 -5.07
CA GLY A 365 -5.77 20.13 -5.21
C GLY A 365 -5.85 18.72 -5.76
N ALA A 366 -4.90 18.29 -6.61
CA ALA A 366 -4.77 16.91 -7.04
C ALA A 366 -4.48 15.97 -5.85
N PHE A 367 -3.59 16.40 -4.94
CA PHE A 367 -3.35 15.69 -3.68
C PHE A 367 -4.61 15.65 -2.82
N VAL A 368 -5.24 16.81 -2.54
CA VAL A 368 -6.47 16.87 -1.72
C VAL A 368 -7.60 16.04 -2.34
N ALA A 369 -7.77 16.05 -3.67
CA ALA A 369 -8.79 15.28 -4.36
C ALA A 369 -8.54 13.78 -4.25
N THR A 370 -7.30 13.34 -4.52
CA THR A 370 -6.87 11.94 -4.28
C THR A 370 -7.14 11.58 -2.82
N PHE A 371 -6.85 12.51 -1.92
CA PHE A 371 -6.98 12.27 -0.50
C PHE A 371 -8.41 12.07 -0.03
N ILE A 372 -9.31 12.91 -0.54
CA ILE A 372 -10.74 12.78 -0.33
C ILE A 372 -11.26 11.47 -0.93
N CYS A 373 -10.83 11.10 -2.14
CA CYS A 373 -11.21 9.83 -2.77
C CYS A 373 -10.82 8.62 -1.90
N ASP A 374 -9.58 8.60 -1.40
CA ASP A 374 -9.10 7.52 -0.55
C ASP A 374 -9.88 7.48 0.78
N ILE A 375 -10.17 8.63 1.41
CA ILE A 375 -10.99 8.68 2.64
C ILE A 375 -12.41 8.18 2.38
N ILE A 376 -13.04 8.59 1.28
CA ILE A 376 -14.39 8.18 0.90
C ILE A 376 -14.47 6.66 0.77
N ILE A 377 -13.38 5.97 0.41
CA ILE A 377 -13.36 4.52 0.26
C ILE A 377 -12.90 3.83 1.57
N ALA A 378 -11.89 4.37 2.23
CA ALA A 378 -11.32 3.82 3.45
C ALA A 378 -12.26 3.91 4.66
N VAL A 379 -12.93 5.04 4.86
CA VAL A 379 -13.80 5.27 6.02
C VAL A 379 -14.97 4.28 6.05
N PRO A 380 -15.73 4.11 4.96
CA PRO A 380 -16.71 3.03 4.82
C PRO A 380 -16.22 1.63 5.16
N SER A 381 -14.95 1.37 4.86
CA SER A 381 -14.34 0.05 5.01
C SER A 381 -13.98 -0.26 6.46
N VAL A 382 -13.81 0.74 7.33
CA VAL A 382 -13.24 0.56 8.68
C VAL A 382 -14.06 1.13 9.82
N LEU A 383 -14.80 2.23 9.62
CA LEU A 383 -15.52 2.87 10.73
C LEU A 383 -16.94 2.31 10.85
N PRO A 384 -17.26 1.59 11.94
CA PRO A 384 -18.65 1.35 12.33
C PRO A 384 -19.21 2.66 12.90
N ILE A 385 -19.88 3.46 12.06
CA ILE A 385 -20.42 4.75 12.51
C ILE A 385 -21.78 4.52 13.13
N ARG A 386 -21.79 4.33 14.45
CA ARG A 386 -23.02 4.13 15.21
C ARG A 386 -23.86 5.41 15.27
N ARG A 387 -25.14 5.28 14.96
CA ARG A 387 -26.17 6.27 15.27
C ARG A 387 -26.35 6.36 16.80
N CYS A 388 -25.87 7.45 17.42
CA CYS A 388 -26.25 7.79 18.79
C CYS A 388 -27.65 8.43 18.77
N ASN A 389 -28.53 7.94 19.64
CA ASN A 389 -29.94 8.31 19.73
C ASN A 389 -30.15 9.83 19.77
N GLY A 390 -30.89 10.38 18.80
CA GLY A 390 -31.54 11.69 18.94
C GLY A 390 -31.41 12.65 17.76
N HIS A 391 -30.28 12.64 17.03
CA HIS A 391 -30.07 13.58 15.93
C HIS A 391 -30.00 12.87 14.57
N LYS A 392 -30.82 13.34 13.62
CA LYS A 392 -30.87 12.89 12.22
C LYS A 392 -29.59 13.29 11.47
N VAL A 393 -28.45 12.69 11.81
CA VAL A 393 -27.29 12.68 10.91
C VAL A 393 -27.35 11.35 10.17
N ILE A 394 -27.65 11.43 8.87
CA ILE A 394 -27.57 10.30 7.95
C ILE A 394 -26.09 10.19 7.57
N ILE A 395 -25.33 9.47 8.39
CA ILE A 395 -24.00 9.03 7.97
C ILE A 395 -24.20 7.69 7.29
N ILE A 396 -23.65 7.55 6.09
CA ILE A 396 -23.72 6.36 5.25
C ILE A 396 -22.95 5.25 5.97
N ASP A 397 -23.69 4.46 6.74
CA ASP A 397 -23.19 3.41 7.62
C ASP A 397 -22.90 2.17 6.79
N THR A 398 -21.86 2.25 5.98
CA THR A 398 -21.44 1.17 5.07
C THR A 398 -21.03 -0.05 5.87
N HIS A 399 -20.34 0.11 7.00
CA HIS A 399 -19.98 -1.04 7.83
C HIS A 399 -21.19 -1.73 8.49
N HIS A 400 -22.24 -1.03 8.94
CA HIS A 400 -23.50 -1.66 9.39
C HIS A 400 -24.44 -2.09 8.28
N HIS A 401 -24.43 -1.44 7.12
CA HIS A 401 -25.13 -1.95 5.95
C HIS A 401 -24.51 -3.25 5.46
N PHE A 402 -23.19 -3.38 5.48
CA PHE A 402 -22.53 -4.63 5.10
C PHE A 402 -22.66 -5.69 6.20
N SER A 403 -22.26 -5.43 7.45
CA SER A 403 -22.43 -6.40 8.55
C SER A 403 -23.90 -6.80 8.82
N GLY A 404 -24.84 -5.86 8.66
CA GLY A 404 -26.27 -6.10 8.84
C GLY A 404 -26.90 -6.85 7.68
N TRP A 405 -26.44 -6.64 6.43
CA TRP A 405 -27.02 -7.31 5.25
C TRP A 405 -26.91 -8.84 5.26
N PHE A 406 -26.00 -9.37 6.07
CA PHE A 406 -25.61 -10.77 6.08
C PHE A 406 -26.31 -11.61 7.14
N ASN A 407 -27.06 -10.97 8.05
CA ASN A 407 -27.90 -11.63 9.04
C ASN A 407 -29.37 -11.27 8.79
N SER A 408 -29.81 -11.41 7.54
CA SER A 408 -31.22 -11.33 7.19
C SER A 408 -31.61 -12.50 6.31
N CYS A 409 -32.86 -12.91 6.46
CA CYS A 409 -33.52 -13.86 5.60
C CYS A 409 -33.51 -13.42 4.12
N LYS A 410 -33.36 -12.10 3.84
CA LYS A 410 -33.33 -11.53 2.48
C LYS A 410 -31.93 -11.32 1.92
N CYS A 411 -31.00 -12.25 2.16
CA CYS A 411 -29.72 -12.16 1.49
C CYS A 411 -29.86 -12.33 -0.05
N TRP A 412 -29.13 -11.54 -0.84
CA TRP A 412 -28.92 -11.66 -2.29
C TRP A 412 -28.82 -13.12 -2.77
N ALA A 413 -28.07 -13.96 -2.05
CA ALA A 413 -27.93 -15.38 -2.37
C ALA A 413 -29.30 -16.10 -2.41
N ALA A 414 -30.14 -15.86 -1.41
CA ALA A 414 -31.46 -16.47 -1.27
C ALA A 414 -32.45 -16.03 -2.36
N PHE A 415 -32.28 -14.81 -2.91
CA PHE A 415 -33.17 -14.27 -3.93
C PHE A 415 -32.73 -14.57 -5.37
N TRP A 416 -31.44 -14.39 -5.68
CA TRP A 416 -30.97 -14.34 -7.06
C TRP A 416 -30.16 -15.56 -7.48
N THR A 417 -29.43 -16.21 -6.58
CA THR A 417 -28.56 -17.34 -6.96
C THR A 417 -29.25 -18.70 -6.95
N VAL A 418 -30.22 -18.92 -6.06
CA VAL A 418 -30.94 -20.21 -5.93
C VAL A 418 -32.10 -20.33 -6.95
N ARG A 419 -32.27 -19.34 -7.83
CA ARG A 419 -33.46 -19.09 -8.65
C ARG A 419 -33.75 -20.10 -9.79
N ARG A 420 -33.12 -21.27 -9.81
CA ARG A 420 -33.38 -22.30 -10.84
C ARG A 420 -34.07 -23.58 -10.35
N ALA A 421 -34.29 -23.76 -9.04
CA ALA A 421 -35.06 -24.91 -8.57
C ALA A 421 -35.91 -24.59 -7.32
N ALA A 422 -37.15 -24.17 -7.59
CA ALA A 422 -38.37 -24.38 -6.79
C ALA A 422 -38.47 -23.95 -5.30
N ALA A 423 -37.44 -23.50 -4.58
CA ALA A 423 -37.71 -22.69 -3.39
C ALA A 423 -36.54 -21.85 -2.85
N HIS A 424 -36.91 -20.66 -2.40
CA HIS A 424 -36.09 -19.71 -1.65
C HIS A 424 -35.79 -20.28 -0.26
N TYR A 425 -34.83 -21.20 -0.17
CA TYR A 425 -34.43 -21.79 1.10
C TYR A 425 -33.19 -21.08 1.68
N VAL A 426 -33.23 -20.80 2.98
CA VAL A 426 -32.09 -20.46 3.81
C VAL A 426 -31.61 -21.76 4.47
N PRO A 427 -30.36 -22.21 4.26
CA PRO A 427 -29.83 -23.37 4.95
C PRO A 427 -29.71 -23.07 6.45
N VAL A 428 -30.19 -24.01 7.25
CA VAL A 428 -30.16 -24.01 8.71
C VAL A 428 -29.27 -25.20 9.11
N GLY A 429 -28.48 -25.08 10.18
CA GLY A 429 -27.43 -26.06 10.49
C GLY A 429 -26.11 -25.82 9.75
N LEU A 430 -25.80 -24.55 9.45
CA LEU A 430 -24.54 -24.12 8.83
C LEU A 430 -23.31 -24.64 9.60
N ALA A 431 -23.36 -24.69 10.93
CA ALA A 431 -22.25 -25.14 11.76
C ALA A 431 -21.70 -26.53 11.37
N ALA A 432 -22.58 -27.51 11.13
CA ALA A 432 -22.14 -28.86 10.74
C ALA A 432 -21.48 -28.88 9.36
N GLN A 433 -21.96 -28.06 8.43
CA GLN A 433 -21.38 -27.94 7.09
C GLN A 433 -20.06 -27.16 7.11
N GLU A 434 -19.98 -26.08 7.90
CA GLU A 434 -18.76 -25.31 8.12
C GLU A 434 -17.68 -26.19 8.76
N HIS A 435 -18.04 -27.00 9.77
CA HIS A 435 -17.13 -27.96 10.39
C HIS A 435 -16.63 -29.02 9.39
N ALA A 436 -17.50 -29.55 8.53
CA ALA A 436 -17.09 -30.47 7.47
C ALA A 436 -16.14 -29.85 6.43
N LEU A 437 -16.19 -28.52 6.26
CA LEU A 437 -15.32 -27.75 5.36
C LEU A 437 -14.07 -27.19 6.04
N ALA A 438 -13.88 -27.43 7.35
CA ALA A 438 -12.74 -26.92 8.10
C ALA A 438 -11.37 -27.20 7.44
N PRO A 439 -11.06 -28.41 6.95
CA PRO A 439 -9.78 -28.67 6.27
C PRO A 439 -9.59 -27.82 5.00
N THR A 440 -10.68 -27.56 4.28
CA THR A 440 -10.67 -26.69 3.10
C THR A 440 -10.35 -25.25 3.50
N TYR A 441 -10.91 -24.76 4.60
CA TYR A 441 -10.61 -23.42 5.10
C TYR A 441 -9.15 -23.28 5.52
N PHE A 442 -8.58 -24.26 6.23
CA PHE A 442 -7.14 -24.27 6.53
C PHE A 442 -6.28 -24.24 5.27
N THR A 443 -6.68 -25.00 4.25
CA THR A 443 -5.95 -25.06 2.98
C THR A 443 -6.00 -23.72 2.26
N LEU A 444 -7.18 -23.11 2.12
CA LEU A 444 -7.33 -21.80 1.49
C LEU A 444 -6.54 -20.72 2.23
N LEU A 445 -6.59 -20.74 3.56
CA LEU A 445 -5.85 -19.81 4.42
C LEU A 445 -4.33 -19.94 4.23
N ALA A 446 -3.83 -21.17 4.26
CA ALA A 446 -2.43 -21.48 4.04
C ALA A 446 -1.99 -21.11 2.62
N CYS A 447 -2.84 -21.34 1.62
CA CYS A 447 -2.59 -20.92 0.24
C CYS A 447 -2.55 -19.40 0.12
N ALA A 448 -3.50 -18.66 0.71
CA ALA A 448 -3.54 -17.20 0.68
C ALA A 448 -2.29 -16.59 1.30
N LEU A 449 -1.93 -17.05 2.49
CA LEU A 449 -0.73 -16.61 3.18
C LEU A 449 0.52 -16.97 2.38
N GLY A 450 0.60 -18.23 1.92
CA GLY A 450 1.73 -18.75 1.14
C GLY A 450 1.95 -17.96 -0.14
N VAL A 451 0.90 -17.68 -0.92
CA VAL A 451 0.98 -16.88 -2.15
C VAL A 451 1.52 -15.47 -1.85
N GLN A 452 1.03 -14.79 -0.82
CA GLN A 452 1.50 -13.44 -0.49
C GLN A 452 2.93 -13.42 0.02
N VAL A 453 3.32 -14.40 0.85
CA VAL A 453 4.69 -14.55 1.34
C VAL A 453 5.65 -14.89 0.20
N LEU A 454 5.27 -15.81 -0.69
CA LEU A 454 6.08 -16.17 -1.87
C LEU A 454 6.20 -15.02 -2.85
N LEU A 455 5.12 -14.28 -3.10
CA LEU A 455 5.13 -13.09 -3.95
C LEU A 455 6.07 -12.01 -3.37
N SER A 456 5.89 -11.69 -2.09
CA SER A 456 6.73 -10.72 -1.38
C SER A 456 8.19 -11.14 -1.36
N GLY A 457 8.46 -12.39 -0.96
CA GLY A 457 9.80 -12.95 -0.89
C GLY A 457 10.46 -13.00 -2.27
N GLY A 458 9.72 -13.39 -3.31
CA GLY A 458 10.18 -13.39 -4.70
C GLY A 458 10.59 -12.00 -5.17
N ILE A 459 9.79 -10.97 -4.88
CA ILE A 459 10.14 -9.58 -5.19
C ILE A 459 11.41 -9.15 -4.43
N LEU A 460 11.51 -9.45 -3.13
CA LEU A 460 12.69 -9.10 -2.33
C LEU A 460 13.95 -9.84 -2.79
N VAL A 461 13.82 -11.09 -3.24
CA VAL A 461 14.92 -11.86 -3.82
C VAL A 461 15.34 -11.27 -5.17
N HIS A 462 14.37 -10.88 -6.00
CA HIS A 462 14.64 -10.22 -7.28
C HIS A 462 15.43 -8.92 -7.09
N TYR A 463 15.08 -8.11 -6.09
CA TYR A 463 15.76 -6.86 -5.75
C TYR A 463 16.86 -6.98 -4.66
N ARG A 464 17.38 -8.20 -4.43
CA ARG A 464 18.35 -8.45 -3.33
C ARG A 464 19.64 -7.63 -3.48
N ARG A 465 20.10 -7.40 -4.72
CA ARG A 465 21.36 -6.70 -5.00
C ARG A 465 21.23 -5.22 -4.64
N GLU A 466 20.12 -4.61 -5.00
CA GLU A 466 19.75 -3.23 -4.75
C GLU A 466 19.59 -3.00 -3.25
N LEU A 467 18.90 -3.92 -2.57
CA LEU A 467 18.74 -3.88 -1.12
C LEU A 467 20.09 -3.97 -0.39
N ARG A 468 21.04 -4.79 -0.86
CA ARG A 468 22.39 -4.84 -0.27
C ARG A 468 23.14 -3.53 -0.41
N LEU A 469 22.96 -2.81 -1.52
CA LEU A 469 23.56 -1.49 -1.69
C LEU A 469 22.97 -0.45 -0.74
N ILE A 470 21.65 -0.44 -0.57
CA ILE A 470 20.98 0.50 0.35
C ILE A 470 21.52 0.36 1.78
N TYR A 471 21.83 -0.85 2.20
CA TYR A 471 22.29 -1.13 3.56
C TYR A 471 23.81 -1.31 3.66
N GLY A 472 24.57 -0.72 2.73
CA GLY A 472 26.02 -0.55 2.85
C GLY A 472 26.87 -1.81 2.59
N GLY A 473 26.29 -2.89 2.08
CA GLY A 473 26.99 -4.18 1.99
C GLY A 473 28.10 -4.29 0.93
N GLN A 474 28.36 -3.26 0.10
CA GLN A 474 29.32 -3.32 -1.01
C GLN A 474 30.04 -2.00 -1.37
N LEU A 475 29.94 -0.94 -0.57
CA LEU A 475 30.69 0.29 -0.87
C LEU A 475 32.20 0.15 -0.58
N GLU A 476 32.63 -0.93 0.08
CA GLU A 476 34.03 -1.15 0.51
C GLU A 476 34.95 -1.75 -0.57
N GLY A 477 34.50 -1.84 -1.84
CA GLY A 477 35.37 -2.26 -2.94
C GLY A 477 36.16 -1.06 -3.49
N PRO A 478 37.50 -1.04 -3.37
CA PRO A 478 38.27 0.15 -3.69
C PRO A 478 38.16 0.48 -5.17
N ALA A 479 37.79 1.73 -5.44
CA ALA A 479 38.19 2.43 -6.65
C ALA A 479 39.72 2.70 -6.62
N THR A 480 40.53 1.70 -6.29
CA THR A 480 41.83 1.57 -6.93
C THR A 480 41.52 1.11 -8.35
N SER A 481 41.03 2.05 -9.15
CA SER A 481 41.44 2.11 -10.54
C SER A 481 42.93 1.83 -10.51
N GLU A 482 43.33 0.65 -10.97
CA GLU A 482 44.54 0.55 -11.75
C GLU A 482 44.45 1.75 -12.69
N VAL A 483 45.15 2.83 -12.34
CA VAL A 483 45.53 3.83 -13.32
C VAL A 483 46.20 2.96 -14.37
N PRO A 484 45.62 2.79 -15.58
CA PRO A 484 46.28 2.01 -16.61
C PRO A 484 47.69 2.59 -16.68
N PRO A 485 48.73 1.78 -16.48
CA PRO A 485 50.09 2.29 -16.41
C PRO A 485 50.26 3.20 -17.62
N HIS A 486 50.46 4.49 -17.35
CA HIS A 486 50.84 5.43 -18.37
C HIS A 486 52.12 4.84 -18.95
N HIS A 487 52.00 4.11 -20.07
CA HIS A 487 53.13 3.82 -20.92
C HIS A 487 53.65 5.19 -21.31
N GLY A 488 54.71 5.62 -20.62
CA GLY A 488 55.54 6.71 -21.04
C GLY A 488 55.94 6.42 -22.47
N ARG A 489 55.27 7.10 -23.40
CA ARG A 489 55.78 7.30 -24.73
C ARG A 489 56.91 8.30 -24.51
N GLU A 490 58.10 7.77 -24.27
CA GLU A 490 59.34 8.52 -24.38
C GLU A 490 59.35 9.15 -25.78
N ASP A 491 59.17 10.47 -25.81
CA ASP A 491 59.53 11.28 -26.95
C ASP A 491 61.05 11.19 -27.10
N ALA A 492 61.49 10.23 -27.93
CA ALA A 492 62.84 10.17 -28.43
C ALA A 492 63.10 11.45 -29.24
N SER A 493 63.78 12.38 -28.58
CA SER A 493 64.52 13.49 -29.16
C SER A 493 65.35 13.02 -30.35
N ARG A 494 64.86 13.29 -31.56
CA ARG A 494 65.67 13.24 -32.78
C ARG A 494 66.27 14.63 -33.00
N GLN A 495 67.44 14.82 -32.40
CA GLN A 495 68.45 15.77 -32.87
C GLN A 495 68.91 15.28 -34.25
N ASP A 496 68.59 16.03 -35.30
CA ASP A 496 69.35 16.00 -36.56
C ASP A 496 69.82 17.44 -36.80
N SER A 497 71.04 17.69 -36.35
CA SER A 497 71.93 18.77 -36.77
C SER A 497 72.73 18.33 -38.00
N ASP A 498 73.15 19.33 -38.80
CA ASP A 498 74.07 19.29 -39.95
C ASP A 498 73.44 18.87 -41.30
N GLY A 499 73.67 19.56 -42.42
CA GLY A 499 74.53 20.70 -42.68
C GLY A 499 74.39 21.17 -44.14
N SER A 500 74.84 22.40 -44.35
CA SER A 500 75.45 22.97 -45.58
C SER A 500 75.32 22.22 -46.92
N GLY A 501 74.85 22.91 -47.94
CA GLY A 501 75.11 22.57 -49.34
C GLY A 501 74.59 23.64 -50.31
N SER A 502 75.50 24.48 -50.80
CA SER A 502 75.28 25.48 -51.85
C SER A 502 75.26 24.87 -53.26
N SER A 503 74.94 25.71 -54.26
CA SER A 503 74.99 25.52 -55.72
C SER A 503 73.83 24.69 -56.30
N VAL A 504 73.12 25.08 -57.38
CA VAL A 504 73.34 26.03 -58.50
C VAL A 504 72.04 26.78 -58.80
#